data_AF-A0A7H9EJE4-F1
#
_entry.id   AF-A0A7H9EJE4-F1
#
_cell.length_a   1.000
_cell.length_b   1.000
_cell.length_c   1.000
_cell.angle_alpha   90.00
_cell.angle_beta   90.00
_cell.angle_gamma   90.00
#
_symmetry.space_group_name_H-M   'P 1'
#
loop_
_entity.id
_entity.type
_entity.pdbx_description
1 polymer ?
#
loop_
_entity_poly.entity_id
_entity_poly.type
_entity_poly.pdbx_seq_one_letter_code
_entity_poly.pdbx_strand_id
1 'polypeptide(L)'
;MFALRNYQIETIDKVYQSMRQGHKRIIVQQPPRTGKTVIMAEIARRTTAKNNRVMFVIHRKEVLAQAKATFKQQNVDMGLATMGMVQSLSRRLDNLSPPDLILIDEAHHALAKSYVRILQAYPDAYVLFFTATPVRTGHDQLDQVADDIIVGKSIKWLTDHRFLAPYKYYGLGDIDRTKLRKRNGDYTTESMDQALDRKIYGNIVKQYQRLATGKQAVVYCHSVESAQKVMGKFAKAGISAAEVDGNTPATVRDDLVAKFRNQELMILVNVNLFTEGVDLPNVDCVIMARPTQSLALYLQFSMRCLNPREGKTAIIIDHVDNFLTFGLPINDRDWKEAIVTKDKRTSKPAGDAGPAIAQCQECFGTFYRSDMKDGCCPYCGHEMKAENKDYKVVNVDLQEIKNAELVKHRKDMAQKIIQDNLMSNIAGKSPGQLRTLQEFQAYAKLHGFKPGWAWYQYKNRRKH
;
A
#
# COMPACT_ATOMS: atom_id res chain seq x y z
N MET A 1 31.19 -5.93 11.89
CA MET A 1 30.28 -6.83 11.13
C MET A 1 29.00 -7.04 11.92
N PHE A 2 27.84 -7.03 11.25
CA PHE A 2 26.57 -7.32 11.89
C PHE A 2 26.44 -8.84 12.12
N ALA A 3 25.99 -9.24 13.32
CA ALA A 3 25.60 -10.61 13.56
C ALA A 3 24.28 -10.91 12.84
N LEU A 4 24.28 -11.96 12.01
CA LEU A 4 23.09 -12.35 11.25
C LEU A 4 22.14 -13.14 12.14
N ARG A 5 20.85 -12.88 12.00
CA ARG A 5 19.80 -13.66 12.65
C ARG A 5 19.55 -14.94 11.86
N ASN A 6 19.08 -16.00 12.52
CA ASN A 6 18.85 -17.30 11.87
C ASN A 6 17.95 -17.22 10.63
N TYR A 7 16.88 -16.39 10.65
CA TYR A 7 16.01 -16.22 9.48
C TYR A 7 16.71 -15.49 8.31
N GLN A 8 17.70 -14.64 8.60
CA GLN A 8 18.49 -13.96 7.58
C GLN A 8 19.45 -14.95 6.93
N ILE A 9 20.08 -15.82 7.72
CA ILE A 9 20.92 -16.92 7.24
C ILE A 9 20.09 -17.86 6.34
N GLU A 10 18.93 -18.30 6.80
CA GLU A 10 18.01 -19.14 6.02
C GLU A 10 17.63 -18.49 4.68
N THR A 11 17.42 -17.17 4.66
CA THR A 11 17.14 -16.44 3.43
C THR A 11 18.33 -16.46 2.48
N ILE A 12 19.53 -16.19 2.99
CA ILE A 12 20.78 -16.19 2.21
C ILE A 12 21.06 -17.58 1.64
N ASP A 13 20.85 -18.63 2.42
CA ASP A 13 21.09 -20.01 1.98
C ASP A 13 20.12 -20.40 0.87
N LYS A 14 18.84 -20.02 0.97
CA LYS A 14 17.87 -20.20 -0.13
C LYS A 14 18.27 -19.45 -1.39
N VAL A 15 18.83 -18.24 -1.27
CA VAL A 15 19.33 -17.47 -2.42
C VAL A 15 20.44 -18.25 -3.13
N TYR A 16 21.43 -18.74 -2.38
CA TYR A 16 22.51 -19.51 -2.98
C TYR A 16 22.04 -20.87 -3.52
N GLN A 17 21.05 -21.51 -2.90
CA GLN A 17 20.46 -22.74 -3.43
C GLN A 17 19.79 -22.48 -4.79
N SER A 18 19.00 -21.41 -4.90
CA SER A 18 18.34 -21.02 -6.15
C SER A 18 19.35 -20.67 -7.25
N MET A 19 20.43 -19.94 -6.91
CA MET A 19 21.53 -19.69 -7.85
C MET A 19 22.19 -20.99 -8.36
N ARG A 20 22.39 -21.98 -7.47
CA ARG A 20 22.95 -23.29 -7.87
C ARG A 20 22.02 -24.10 -8.77
N GLN A 21 20.72 -23.83 -8.72
CA GLN A 21 19.72 -24.43 -9.62
C GLN A 21 19.68 -23.77 -11.00
N GLY A 22 20.48 -22.72 -11.22
CA GLY A 22 20.62 -22.04 -12.51
C GLY A 22 19.79 -20.76 -12.64
N HIS A 23 19.02 -20.36 -11.62
CA HIS A 23 18.28 -19.10 -11.65
C HIS A 23 19.26 -17.91 -11.54
N LYS A 24 19.15 -16.96 -12.48
CA LYS A 24 20.00 -15.76 -12.49
C LYS A 24 19.30 -14.57 -11.86
N ARG A 25 17.98 -14.47 -11.99
CA ARG A 25 17.20 -13.31 -11.59
C ARG A 25 16.18 -13.71 -10.54
N ILE A 26 16.46 -13.40 -9.27
CA ILE A 26 15.72 -13.96 -8.13
C ILE A 26 15.08 -12.84 -7.32
N ILE A 27 13.77 -12.95 -7.05
CA ILE A 27 13.06 -12.07 -6.13
C ILE A 27 13.33 -12.53 -4.71
N VAL A 28 13.73 -11.59 -3.85
CA VAL A 28 13.91 -11.84 -2.42
C VAL A 28 12.89 -10.99 -1.66
N GLN A 29 11.76 -11.61 -1.33
CA GLN A 29 10.71 -10.98 -0.55
C GLN A 29 11.08 -11.00 0.92
N GLN A 30 11.15 -9.82 1.54
CA GLN A 30 11.46 -9.63 2.95
C GLN A 30 10.60 -8.51 3.51
N PRO A 31 9.75 -8.78 4.53
CA PRO A 31 8.94 -7.74 5.15
C PRO A 31 9.78 -6.51 5.58
N PRO A 32 9.18 -5.32 5.66
CA PRO A 32 9.85 -4.16 6.25
C PRO A 32 10.47 -4.49 7.62
N ARG A 33 11.59 -3.84 7.94
CA ARG A 33 12.28 -3.96 9.24
C ARG A 33 12.87 -5.35 9.57
N THR A 34 13.07 -6.20 8.58
CA THR A 34 13.75 -7.50 8.70
C THR A 34 15.27 -7.44 8.48
N GLY A 35 15.82 -6.26 8.20
CA GLY A 35 17.24 -6.07 7.92
C GLY A 35 17.64 -6.45 6.49
N LYS A 36 16.78 -6.16 5.50
CA LYS A 36 17.07 -6.35 4.05
C LYS A 36 18.47 -5.87 3.66
N THR A 37 18.87 -4.67 4.08
CA THR A 37 20.18 -4.09 3.78
C THR A 37 21.34 -4.89 4.37
N VAL A 38 21.17 -5.50 5.55
CA VAL A 38 22.18 -6.38 6.17
C VAL A 38 22.31 -7.68 5.38
N ILE A 39 21.20 -8.27 4.92
CA ILE A 39 21.21 -9.44 4.05
C ILE A 39 21.95 -9.13 2.74
N MET A 40 21.61 -8.01 2.10
CA MET A 40 22.27 -7.55 0.87
C MET A 40 23.78 -7.30 1.08
N ALA A 41 24.16 -6.67 2.20
CA ALA A 41 25.56 -6.43 2.54
C ALA A 41 26.34 -7.74 2.76
N GLU A 42 25.74 -8.74 3.40
CA GLU A 42 26.40 -10.05 3.57
C GLU A 42 26.59 -10.77 2.24
N ILE A 43 25.58 -10.77 1.36
CA ILE A 43 25.71 -11.36 0.01
C ILE A 43 26.79 -10.61 -0.78
N ALA A 44 26.83 -9.28 -0.71
CA ALA A 44 27.85 -8.47 -1.35
C ALA A 44 29.26 -8.76 -0.79
N ARG A 45 29.39 -8.96 0.52
CA ARG A 45 30.65 -9.33 1.18
C ARG A 45 31.16 -10.67 0.67
N ARG A 46 30.29 -11.70 0.64
CA ARG A 46 30.63 -13.04 0.12
C ARG A 46 31.00 -13.02 -1.37
N THR A 47 30.42 -12.09 -2.13
CA THR A 47 30.68 -11.92 -3.56
C THR A 47 32.03 -11.27 -3.79
N THR A 48 32.29 -10.14 -3.13
CA THR A 48 33.56 -9.41 -3.25
C THR A 48 34.74 -10.19 -2.65
N ALA A 49 34.52 -11.02 -1.62
CA ALA A 49 35.53 -11.95 -1.11
C ALA A 49 36.00 -13.00 -2.14
N LYS A 50 35.25 -13.21 -3.22
CA LYS A 50 35.64 -14.05 -4.37
C LYS A 50 36.21 -13.22 -5.53
N ASN A 51 36.55 -11.96 -5.28
CA ASN A 51 37.02 -10.99 -6.27
C ASN A 51 35.98 -10.64 -7.37
N ASN A 52 34.69 -10.86 -7.10
CA ASN A 52 33.60 -10.54 -8.02
C ASN A 52 33.03 -9.14 -7.74
N ARG A 53 32.53 -8.48 -8.79
CA ARG A 53 32.00 -7.12 -8.76
C ARG A 53 30.52 -7.10 -8.40
N VAL A 54 30.14 -6.14 -7.54
CA VAL A 54 28.77 -5.95 -7.08
C VAL A 54 28.25 -4.58 -7.53
N MET A 55 27.07 -4.54 -8.12
CA MET A 55 26.31 -3.32 -8.35
C MET A 55 25.13 -3.24 -7.38
N PHE A 56 25.04 -2.18 -6.57
CA PHE A 56 23.89 -1.91 -5.71
C PHE A 56 23.06 -0.74 -6.26
N VAL A 57 21.82 -1.01 -6.62
CA VAL A 57 20.88 -0.08 -7.23
C VAL A 57 19.78 0.27 -6.24
N ILE A 58 19.55 1.57 -6.08
CA ILE A 58 18.50 2.08 -5.19
C ILE A 58 17.80 3.29 -5.80
N HIS A 59 16.61 3.62 -5.31
CA HIS A 59 15.78 4.69 -5.85
C HIS A 59 15.74 5.97 -4.98
N ARG A 60 16.31 5.96 -3.76
CA ARG A 60 16.36 7.13 -2.85
C ARG A 60 17.77 7.43 -2.34
N LYS A 61 18.15 8.71 -2.36
CA LYS A 61 19.51 9.18 -2.05
C LYS A 61 19.85 8.99 -0.57
N GLU A 62 18.90 9.23 0.31
CA GLU A 62 19.04 9.06 1.76
C GLU A 62 19.34 7.60 2.12
N VAL A 63 18.64 6.67 1.48
CA VAL A 63 18.83 5.23 1.73
C VAL A 63 20.20 4.76 1.21
N LEU A 64 20.71 5.37 0.14
CA LEU A 64 22.04 5.04 -0.41
C LEU A 64 23.17 5.29 0.60
N ALA A 65 23.12 6.40 1.34
CA ALA A 65 24.14 6.72 2.33
C ALA A 65 24.16 5.69 3.48
N GLN A 66 22.98 5.32 3.99
CA GLN A 66 22.83 4.30 5.01
C GLN A 66 23.27 2.90 4.52
N ALA A 67 22.93 2.56 3.27
CA ALA A 67 23.36 1.31 2.65
C ALA A 67 24.89 1.24 2.52
N LYS A 68 25.55 2.32 2.08
CA LYS A 68 27.02 2.40 2.03
C LYS A 68 27.66 2.19 3.39
N ALA A 69 27.12 2.81 4.45
CA ALA A 69 27.62 2.61 5.81
C ALA A 69 27.46 1.15 6.25
N THR A 70 26.32 0.53 5.95
CA THR A 70 26.04 -0.89 6.26
C THR A 70 27.00 -1.82 5.52
N PHE A 71 27.27 -1.58 4.24
CA PHE A 71 28.19 -2.37 3.42
C PHE A 71 29.62 -2.30 3.97
N LYS A 72 30.09 -1.09 4.30
CA LYS A 72 31.41 -0.89 4.94
C LYS A 72 31.51 -1.63 6.27
N GLN A 73 30.51 -1.50 7.15
CA GLN A 73 30.49 -2.18 8.45
C GLN A 73 30.42 -3.71 8.34
N GLN A 74 29.89 -4.23 7.24
CA GLN A 74 29.89 -5.65 6.89
C GLN A 74 31.19 -6.10 6.19
N ASN A 75 32.19 -5.22 6.03
CA ASN A 75 33.46 -5.49 5.35
C ASN A 75 33.29 -5.88 3.86
N VAL A 76 32.33 -5.29 3.16
CA VAL A 76 32.28 -5.38 1.69
C VAL A 76 33.47 -4.61 1.11
N ASP A 77 34.17 -5.21 0.13
CA ASP A 77 35.20 -4.49 -0.61
C ASP A 77 34.54 -3.40 -1.49
N MET A 78 34.75 -2.15 -1.10
CA MET A 78 34.18 -1.00 -1.78
C MET A 78 34.86 -0.69 -3.12
N GLY A 79 36.06 -1.23 -3.40
CA GLY A 79 36.71 -1.15 -4.70
C GLY A 79 36.05 -2.04 -5.75
N LEU A 80 35.37 -3.10 -5.32
CA LEU A 80 34.59 -4.00 -6.17
C LEU A 80 33.08 -3.71 -6.14
N ALA A 81 32.63 -2.74 -5.33
CA ALA A 81 31.22 -2.42 -5.16
C ALA A 81 30.86 -1.05 -5.78
N THR A 82 30.08 -1.06 -6.86
CA THR A 82 29.48 0.14 -7.45
C THR A 82 28.08 0.36 -6.84
N MET A 83 27.88 1.46 -6.10
CA MET A 83 26.59 1.76 -5.48
C MET A 83 26.03 3.09 -5.96
N GLY A 84 24.76 3.13 -6.38
CA GLY A 84 24.18 4.35 -6.90
C GLY A 84 22.67 4.34 -7.09
N MET A 85 22.17 5.55 -7.37
CA MET A 85 20.78 5.75 -7.75
C MET A 85 20.51 5.16 -9.13
N VAL A 86 19.34 4.55 -9.34
CA VAL A 86 18.96 3.92 -10.62
C VAL A 86 19.18 4.87 -11.81
N GLN A 87 18.77 6.13 -11.69
CA GLN A 87 18.92 7.13 -12.76
C GLN A 87 20.38 7.50 -13.02
N SER A 88 21.21 7.54 -11.98
CA SER A 88 22.63 7.88 -12.10
C SER A 88 23.45 6.73 -12.68
N LEU A 89 23.09 5.49 -12.38
CA LEU A 89 23.74 4.29 -12.93
C LEU A 89 23.30 4.06 -14.38
N SER A 90 22.00 4.15 -14.67
CA SER A 90 21.47 3.92 -16.02
C SER A 90 22.01 4.87 -17.10
N ARG A 91 22.49 6.06 -16.70
CA ARG A 91 23.10 7.05 -17.61
C ARG A 91 24.60 6.85 -17.86
N ARG A 92 25.27 6.02 -17.06
CA ARG A 92 26.73 5.87 -17.07
C ARG A 92 27.19 4.44 -17.37
N LEU A 93 26.28 3.60 -17.88
CA LEU A 93 26.52 2.17 -18.11
C LEU A 93 27.80 1.90 -18.92
N ASP A 94 28.06 2.72 -19.94
CA ASP A 94 29.22 2.58 -20.83
C ASP A 94 30.57 2.81 -20.11
N ASN A 95 30.54 3.48 -18.95
CA ASN A 95 31.73 3.81 -18.15
C ASN A 95 31.84 2.97 -16.86
N LEU A 96 30.95 1.99 -16.67
CA LEU A 96 30.95 1.14 -15.49
C LEU A 96 31.48 -0.25 -15.85
N SER A 97 32.38 -0.78 -15.02
CA SER A 97 32.81 -2.16 -15.13
C SER A 97 31.61 -3.11 -14.97
N PRO A 98 31.50 -4.16 -15.80
CA PRO A 98 30.42 -5.14 -15.69
C PRO A 98 30.37 -5.78 -14.29
N PRO A 99 29.20 -5.82 -13.62
CA PRO A 99 29.04 -6.52 -12.35
C PRO A 99 28.75 -8.01 -12.56
N ASP A 100 29.18 -8.84 -11.61
CA ASP A 100 28.77 -10.26 -11.53
C ASP A 100 27.45 -10.42 -10.77
N LEU A 101 27.16 -9.48 -9.86
CA LEU A 101 25.96 -9.45 -9.03
C LEU A 101 25.35 -8.04 -9.00
N ILE A 102 24.05 -7.94 -9.27
CA ILE A 102 23.24 -6.74 -9.13
C ILE A 102 22.27 -6.94 -7.97
N LEU A 103 22.31 -6.05 -7.00
CA LEU A 103 21.39 -5.98 -5.86
C LEU A 103 20.46 -4.79 -6.07
N ILE A 104 19.16 -5.03 -6.16
CA ILE A 104 18.15 -3.98 -6.34
C ILE A 104 17.28 -3.91 -5.09
N ASP A 105 17.24 -2.76 -4.42
CA ASP A 105 16.28 -2.51 -3.34
C ASP A 105 14.99 -1.86 -3.88
N GLU A 106 13.88 -2.13 -3.22
CA GLU A 106 12.53 -1.78 -3.67
C GLU A 106 12.24 -2.17 -5.13
N ALA A 107 12.59 -3.42 -5.43
CA ALA A 107 12.48 -4.01 -6.75
C ALA A 107 11.05 -4.10 -7.31
N HIS A 108 10.02 -3.71 -6.55
CA HIS A 108 8.68 -3.50 -7.08
C HIS A 108 8.66 -2.42 -8.19
N HIS A 109 9.73 -1.65 -8.38
CA HIS A 109 9.91 -0.74 -9.52
C HIS A 109 10.71 -1.34 -10.70
N ALA A 110 11.17 -2.59 -10.65
CA ALA A 110 12.16 -3.15 -11.57
C ALA A 110 11.75 -3.19 -13.05
N LEU A 111 10.46 -3.10 -13.37
CA LEU A 111 9.97 -3.02 -14.77
C LEU A 111 9.98 -1.58 -15.33
N ALA A 112 10.36 -0.57 -14.56
CA ALA A 112 10.49 0.79 -15.10
C ALA A 112 11.69 0.87 -16.07
N LYS A 113 11.58 1.71 -17.11
CA LYS A 113 12.56 1.81 -18.20
C LYS A 113 14.02 1.90 -17.74
N SER A 114 14.29 2.66 -16.67
CA SER A 114 15.65 2.83 -16.13
C SER A 114 16.23 1.54 -15.54
N TYR A 115 15.40 0.71 -14.89
CA TYR A 115 15.83 -0.58 -14.35
C TYR A 115 16.05 -1.57 -15.50
N VAL A 116 15.09 -1.68 -16.42
CA VAL A 116 15.18 -2.56 -17.59
C VAL A 116 16.45 -2.28 -18.39
N ARG A 117 16.82 -0.99 -18.57
CA ARG A 117 18.07 -0.61 -19.25
C ARG A 117 19.32 -1.17 -18.54
N ILE A 118 19.37 -1.17 -17.21
CA ILE A 118 20.49 -1.76 -16.45
C ILE A 118 20.50 -3.28 -16.64
N LEU A 119 19.34 -3.93 -16.54
CA LEU A 119 19.22 -5.39 -16.68
C LEU A 119 19.60 -5.89 -18.09
N GLN A 120 19.29 -5.11 -19.12
CA GLN A 120 19.65 -5.40 -20.51
C GLN A 120 21.14 -5.18 -20.79
N ALA A 121 21.77 -4.22 -20.12
CA ALA A 121 23.21 -3.96 -20.29
C ALA A 121 24.08 -5.06 -19.67
N TYR A 122 23.58 -5.77 -18.66
CA TYR A 122 24.31 -6.83 -17.95
C TYR A 122 23.50 -8.14 -17.90
N PRO A 123 23.26 -8.79 -19.05
CA PRO A 123 22.39 -9.96 -19.14
C PRO A 123 22.94 -11.18 -18.38
N ASP A 124 24.26 -11.28 -18.22
CA ASP A 124 24.93 -12.42 -17.59
C ASP A 124 25.04 -12.33 -16.07
N ALA A 125 24.83 -11.15 -15.51
CA ALA A 125 24.93 -10.92 -14.07
C ALA A 125 23.80 -11.63 -13.31
N TYR A 126 24.11 -12.12 -12.10
CA TYR A 126 23.06 -12.47 -11.15
C TYR A 126 22.34 -11.21 -10.69
N VAL A 127 21.01 -11.25 -10.57
CA VAL A 127 20.20 -10.13 -10.14
C VAL A 127 19.32 -10.55 -8.98
N LEU A 128 19.44 -9.85 -7.84
CA LEU A 128 18.59 -10.06 -6.69
C LEU A 128 17.67 -8.87 -6.48
N PHE A 129 16.38 -9.12 -6.64
CA PHE A 129 15.30 -8.14 -6.51
C PHE A 129 14.76 -8.15 -5.07
N PHE A 130 15.31 -7.32 -4.20
CA PHE A 130 14.83 -7.17 -2.83
C PHE A 130 13.59 -6.28 -2.76
N THR A 131 12.54 -6.77 -2.10
CA THR A 131 11.33 -5.97 -1.89
C THR A 131 10.51 -6.46 -0.70
N ALA A 132 9.75 -5.56 -0.09
CA ALA A 132 8.72 -5.92 0.88
C ALA A 132 7.51 -6.58 0.23
N THR A 133 7.19 -6.16 -1.00
CA THR A 133 5.96 -6.51 -1.70
C THR A 133 6.30 -6.67 -3.18
N PRO A 134 6.41 -7.90 -3.69
CA PRO A 134 6.75 -8.12 -5.09
C PRO A 134 5.57 -7.86 -6.03
N VAL A 135 4.41 -7.46 -5.48
CA VAL A 135 3.23 -7.04 -6.24
C VAL A 135 3.39 -5.61 -6.72
N ARG A 136 3.20 -5.40 -8.01
CA ARG A 136 3.15 -4.11 -8.65
C ARG A 136 1.73 -3.60 -8.80
N THR A 137 1.56 -2.28 -8.77
CA THR A 137 0.38 -1.63 -9.31
C THR A 137 0.38 -1.77 -10.84
N GLY A 138 -0.75 -2.18 -11.41
CA GLY A 138 -0.89 -2.45 -12.84
C GLY A 138 -0.86 -3.94 -13.19
N HIS A 139 -0.83 -4.23 -14.49
CA HIS A 139 -0.93 -5.59 -15.03
C HIS A 139 0.38 -6.37 -14.86
N ASP A 140 1.49 -5.79 -15.35
CA ASP A 140 2.76 -6.52 -15.43
C ASP A 140 3.40 -6.66 -14.04
N GLN A 141 3.73 -7.90 -13.70
CA GLN A 141 4.35 -8.30 -12.45
C GLN A 141 5.83 -8.71 -12.63
N LEU A 142 6.53 -8.98 -11.54
CA LEU A 142 7.97 -9.22 -11.57
C LEU A 142 8.38 -10.56 -12.21
N ASP A 143 7.43 -11.47 -12.46
CA ASP A 143 7.65 -12.70 -13.25
C ASP A 143 8.15 -12.41 -14.67
N GLN A 144 7.93 -11.21 -15.20
CA GLN A 144 8.47 -10.78 -16.50
C GLN A 144 9.99 -10.62 -16.52
N VAL A 145 10.64 -10.46 -15.36
CA VAL A 145 12.09 -10.21 -15.25
C VAL A 145 12.80 -11.12 -14.25
N ALA A 146 12.09 -12.02 -13.59
CA ALA A 146 12.64 -12.91 -12.57
C ALA A 146 12.27 -14.37 -12.83
N ASP A 147 13.19 -15.26 -12.50
CA ASP A 147 13.12 -16.71 -12.70
C ASP A 147 12.58 -17.43 -11.46
N ASP A 148 12.76 -16.85 -10.27
CA ASP A 148 12.39 -17.46 -8.99
C ASP A 148 12.02 -16.41 -7.92
N ILE A 149 11.31 -16.85 -6.89
CA ILE A 149 10.96 -16.05 -5.72
C ILE A 149 11.25 -16.79 -4.41
N ILE A 150 12.07 -16.14 -3.60
CA ILE A 150 12.38 -16.55 -2.23
C ILE A 150 11.56 -15.69 -1.27
N VAL A 151 10.69 -16.35 -0.53
CA VAL A 151 9.83 -15.73 0.48
C VAL A 151 10.50 -15.85 1.84
N GLY A 152 10.74 -14.69 2.48
CA GLY A 152 11.22 -14.59 3.84
C GLY A 152 10.19 -15.04 4.88
N LYS A 153 10.54 -14.94 6.17
CA LYS A 153 9.59 -15.25 7.25
C LYS A 153 8.41 -14.27 7.24
N SER A 154 7.21 -14.77 7.51
CA SER A 154 6.00 -13.95 7.57
C SER A 154 6.05 -12.96 8.73
N ILE A 155 5.26 -11.89 8.63
CA ILE A 155 5.14 -10.87 9.69
C ILE A 155 4.65 -11.52 10.99
N LYS A 156 3.74 -12.51 10.88
CA LYS A 156 3.29 -13.32 12.02
C LYS A 156 4.46 -14.03 12.70
N TRP A 157 5.23 -14.80 11.93
CA TRP A 157 6.37 -15.54 12.48
C TRP A 157 7.39 -14.60 13.15
N LEU A 158 7.70 -13.48 12.51
CA LEU A 158 8.63 -12.48 13.04
C LEU A 158 8.13 -11.85 14.35
N THR A 159 6.82 -11.67 14.49
CA THR A 159 6.20 -11.16 15.73
C THR A 159 6.23 -12.22 16.82
N ASP A 160 5.82 -13.45 16.51
CA ASP A 160 5.81 -14.58 17.45
C ASP A 160 7.22 -14.88 18.01
N HIS A 161 8.26 -14.66 17.22
CA HIS A 161 9.66 -14.86 17.59
C HIS A 161 10.36 -13.59 18.09
N ARG A 162 9.60 -12.52 18.39
CA ARG A 162 10.09 -11.25 18.96
C ARG A 162 11.11 -10.48 18.09
N PHE A 163 11.16 -10.76 16.79
CA PHE A 163 11.91 -9.92 15.83
C PHE A 163 11.13 -8.66 15.43
N LEU A 164 9.80 -8.66 15.63
CA LEU A 164 8.92 -7.50 15.56
C LEU A 164 8.12 -7.40 16.86
N ALA A 165 7.77 -6.17 17.25
CA ALA A 165 6.87 -5.95 18.39
C ALA A 165 5.42 -6.35 18.02
N PRO A 166 4.64 -6.88 18.98
CA PRO A 166 3.20 -7.03 18.81
C PRO A 166 2.54 -5.65 18.63
N TYR A 167 1.35 -5.62 18.03
CA TYR A 167 0.62 -4.36 17.81
C TYR A 167 -0.88 -4.51 18.02
N LYS A 168 -1.52 -3.37 18.32
CA LYS A 168 -2.97 -3.18 18.23
C LYS A 168 -3.29 -2.27 17.04
N TYR A 169 -4.31 -2.64 16.28
CA TYR A 169 -4.73 -1.92 15.09
C TYR A 169 -6.08 -1.28 15.32
N TYR A 170 -6.20 0.02 15.07
CA TYR A 170 -7.43 0.79 15.25
C TYR A 170 -7.85 1.39 13.93
N GLY A 171 -9.10 1.18 13.54
CA GLY A 171 -9.70 1.76 12.34
C GLY A 171 -11.12 2.22 12.62
N LEU A 172 -11.77 2.82 11.63
CA LEU A 172 -13.18 3.21 11.76
C LEU A 172 -14.10 1.98 11.82
N GLY A 173 -13.68 0.86 11.20
CA GLY A 173 -14.43 -0.39 11.22
C GLY A 173 -15.61 -0.40 10.24
N ASP A 174 -16.66 -1.13 10.61
CA ASP A 174 -17.89 -1.36 9.84
C ASP A 174 -18.88 -0.18 9.95
N ILE A 175 -18.42 1.00 9.53
CA ILE A 175 -19.30 2.17 9.37
C ILE A 175 -19.99 2.06 8.01
N ASP A 176 -21.29 2.37 7.95
CA ASP A 176 -22.06 2.44 6.69
C ASP A 176 -21.43 3.43 5.69
N ARG A 177 -20.67 2.87 4.74
CA ARG A 177 -19.92 3.59 3.71
C ARG A 177 -20.78 4.09 2.56
N THR A 178 -22.09 3.80 2.53
CA THR A 178 -22.99 4.35 1.49
C THR A 178 -23.03 5.88 1.51
N LYS A 179 -22.67 6.50 2.65
CA LYS A 179 -22.50 7.95 2.83
C LYS A 179 -21.10 8.47 2.43
N LEU A 180 -20.16 7.60 2.08
CA LEU A 180 -18.79 7.93 1.65
C LEU A 180 -18.67 7.64 0.15
N ARG A 181 -18.69 8.69 -0.68
CA ARG A 181 -18.55 8.54 -2.14
C ARG A 181 -17.14 8.06 -2.47
N LYS A 182 -17.04 6.93 -3.18
CA LYS A 182 -15.84 6.53 -3.90
C LYS A 182 -15.76 7.31 -5.21
N ARG A 183 -14.56 7.78 -5.57
CA ARG A 183 -14.21 8.19 -6.93
C ARG A 183 -13.14 7.22 -7.45
N ASN A 184 -13.29 6.79 -8.69
CA ASN A 184 -12.46 5.80 -9.38
C ASN A 184 -11.00 6.25 -9.55
N GLY A 185 -10.08 5.29 -9.58
CA GLY A 185 -8.68 5.48 -9.99
C GLY A 185 -7.81 6.20 -8.96
N ASP A 186 -6.49 6.26 -9.21
CA ASP A 186 -5.50 6.86 -8.31
C ASP A 186 -5.98 8.21 -7.74
N TYR A 187 -5.92 8.34 -6.43
CA TYR A 187 -6.39 9.53 -5.73
C TYR A 187 -5.47 10.71 -6.03
N THR A 188 -6.00 11.77 -6.66
CA THR A 188 -5.31 13.06 -6.75
C THR A 188 -5.31 13.75 -5.38
N THR A 189 -4.33 14.60 -5.12
CA THR A 189 -4.24 15.41 -3.88
C THR A 189 -5.56 16.13 -3.59
N GLU A 190 -6.16 16.76 -4.59
CA GLU A 190 -7.45 17.45 -4.51
C GLU A 190 -8.62 16.52 -4.13
N SER A 191 -8.67 15.30 -4.68
CA SER A 191 -9.70 14.32 -4.32
C SER A 191 -9.55 13.81 -2.89
N MET A 192 -8.30 13.71 -2.40
CA MET A 192 -8.00 13.34 -1.03
C MET A 192 -8.34 14.46 -0.07
N ASP A 193 -8.00 15.71 -0.39
CA ASP A 193 -8.37 16.87 0.42
C ASP A 193 -9.88 16.93 0.63
N GLN A 194 -10.68 16.89 -0.45
CA GLN A 194 -12.15 16.92 -0.36
C GLN A 194 -12.76 15.75 0.44
N ALA A 195 -12.18 14.56 0.35
CA ALA A 195 -12.68 13.38 1.08
C ALA A 195 -12.28 13.38 2.57
N LEU A 196 -11.14 13.98 2.90
CA LEU A 196 -10.51 13.89 4.22
C LEU A 196 -10.77 15.13 5.10
N ASP A 197 -11.06 16.30 4.51
CA ASP A 197 -10.93 17.62 5.18
C ASP A 197 -11.79 17.83 6.44
N ARG A 198 -12.95 17.17 6.59
CA ARG A 198 -13.85 17.44 7.74
C ARG A 198 -13.96 16.32 8.77
N LYS A 199 -14.01 15.05 8.38
CA LYS A 199 -14.36 13.94 9.30
C LYS A 199 -13.16 13.25 9.95
N ILE A 200 -12.04 13.15 9.24
CA ILE A 200 -10.87 12.38 9.66
C ILE A 200 -9.94 13.25 10.51
N TYR A 201 -9.59 14.45 10.04
CA TYR A 201 -8.66 15.32 10.75
C TYR A 201 -9.20 15.89 12.06
N GLY A 202 -10.52 16.01 12.22
CA GLY A 202 -11.15 16.56 13.43
C GLY A 202 -10.81 15.77 14.69
N ASN A 203 -10.60 14.45 14.56
CA ASN A 203 -10.44 13.55 15.71
C ASN A 203 -9.04 12.95 15.86
N ILE A 204 -8.07 13.24 14.98
CA ILE A 204 -6.71 12.63 15.05
C ILE A 204 -6.09 12.78 16.44
N VAL A 205 -6.09 13.99 16.99
CA VAL A 205 -5.48 14.25 18.31
C VAL A 205 -6.26 13.54 19.43
N LYS A 206 -7.60 13.59 19.39
CA LYS A 206 -8.45 12.90 20.37
C LYS A 206 -8.22 11.38 20.37
N GLN A 207 -8.12 10.76 19.18
CA GLN A 207 -7.86 9.33 19.07
C GLN A 207 -6.45 8.97 19.52
N TYR A 208 -5.45 9.79 19.18
CA TYR A 208 -4.10 9.62 19.72
C TYR A 208 -4.08 9.69 21.25
N GLN A 209 -4.74 10.70 21.85
CA GLN A 209 -4.81 10.83 23.31
C GLN A 209 -5.50 9.63 23.95
N ARG A 210 -6.56 9.09 23.33
CA ARG A 210 -7.26 7.92 23.86
C ARG A 210 -6.43 6.63 23.75
N LEU A 211 -5.72 6.42 22.64
CA LEU A 211 -5.15 5.12 22.27
C LEU A 211 -3.63 5.02 22.49
N ALA A 212 -2.94 6.16 22.45
CA ALA A 212 -1.49 6.24 22.32
C ALA A 212 -0.87 7.41 23.12
N THR A 213 -1.54 7.92 24.17
CA THR A 213 -0.96 8.97 25.02
C THR A 213 0.44 8.57 25.51
N GLY A 214 1.37 9.52 25.43
CA GLY A 214 2.77 9.34 25.82
C GLY A 214 3.61 8.50 24.86
N LYS A 215 3.06 8.03 23.73
CA LYS A 215 3.78 7.24 22.73
C LYS A 215 4.25 8.14 21.59
N GLN A 216 5.54 8.12 21.28
CA GLN A 216 6.01 8.87 20.12
C GLN A 216 5.40 8.33 18.83
N ALA A 217 4.87 9.22 18.00
CA ALA A 217 4.09 8.86 16.83
C ALA A 217 4.66 9.44 15.53
N VAL A 218 4.55 8.66 14.46
CA VAL A 218 4.74 9.13 13.09
C VAL A 218 3.38 9.21 12.41
N VAL A 219 3.07 10.35 11.80
CA VAL A 219 1.81 10.59 11.10
C VAL A 219 2.06 10.71 9.61
N TYR A 220 1.38 9.89 8.82
CA TYR A 220 1.45 9.90 7.36
C TYR A 220 0.26 10.65 6.77
N CYS A 221 0.51 11.85 6.25
CA CYS A 221 -0.46 12.69 5.57
C CYS A 221 -0.32 12.58 4.05
N HIS A 222 -1.36 13.00 3.32
CA HIS A 222 -1.37 12.94 1.86
C HIS A 222 -0.84 14.20 1.17
N SER A 223 -0.89 15.36 1.84
CA SER A 223 -0.43 16.66 1.32
C SER A 223 0.30 17.44 2.41
N VAL A 224 1.18 18.36 2.02
CA VAL A 224 1.93 19.24 2.94
C VAL A 224 0.95 20.10 3.74
N GLU A 225 -0.08 20.62 3.09
CA GLU A 225 -1.15 21.37 3.75
C GLU A 225 -1.84 20.55 4.84
N SER A 226 -2.21 19.29 4.54
CA SER A 226 -2.77 18.37 5.53
C SER A 226 -1.81 18.10 6.69
N ALA A 227 -0.52 17.91 6.38
CA ALA A 227 0.49 17.68 7.39
C ALA A 227 0.63 18.88 8.34
N GLN A 228 0.65 20.11 7.81
CA GLN A 228 0.70 21.34 8.60
C GLN A 228 -0.57 21.51 9.45
N LYS A 229 -1.75 21.24 8.90
CA LYS A 229 -3.03 21.25 9.66
C LYS A 229 -2.98 20.26 10.84
N VAL A 230 -2.49 19.04 10.62
CA VAL A 230 -2.38 18.01 11.65
C VAL A 230 -1.36 18.39 12.72
N MET A 231 -0.18 18.85 12.31
CA MET A 231 0.85 19.37 13.22
C MET A 231 0.28 20.49 14.11
N GLY A 232 -0.41 21.46 13.52
CA GLY A 232 -1.05 22.56 14.26
C GLY A 232 -2.10 22.08 15.27
N LYS A 233 -2.82 20.99 15.00
CA LYS A 233 -3.76 20.40 15.97
C LYS A 233 -3.07 19.77 17.16
N PHE A 234 -1.96 19.05 16.96
CA PHE A 234 -1.17 18.53 18.06
C PHE A 234 -0.55 19.65 18.91
N ALA A 235 -0.01 20.67 18.26
CA ALA A 235 0.55 21.84 18.94
C ALA A 235 -0.51 22.56 19.81
N LYS A 236 -1.72 22.77 19.28
CA LYS A 236 -2.86 23.34 20.04
C LYS A 236 -3.27 22.51 21.25
N ALA A 237 -3.03 21.20 21.23
CA ALA A 237 -3.28 20.29 22.35
C ALA A 237 -2.09 20.15 23.31
N GLY A 238 -1.04 20.97 23.15
CA GLY A 238 0.15 20.95 24.00
C GLY A 238 1.09 19.76 23.75
N ILE A 239 0.98 19.09 22.59
CA ILE A 239 1.82 17.95 22.22
C ILE A 239 2.86 18.42 21.19
N SER A 240 4.14 18.23 21.48
CA SER A 240 5.22 18.64 20.57
C SER A 240 5.12 17.88 19.25
N ALA A 241 5.00 18.63 18.15
CA ALA A 241 4.82 18.10 16.81
C ALA A 241 5.62 18.93 15.79
N ALA A 242 6.21 18.26 14.81
CA ALA A 242 6.89 18.90 13.70
C ALA A 242 6.53 18.20 12.39
N GLU A 243 6.49 18.98 11.33
CA GLU A 243 6.24 18.51 9.97
C GLU A 243 7.58 18.39 9.22
N VAL A 244 7.70 17.34 8.39
CA VAL A 244 8.86 17.11 7.54
C VAL A 244 8.38 16.63 6.16
N ASP A 245 8.81 17.34 5.12
CA ASP A 245 8.55 17.04 3.71
C ASP A 245 9.84 17.02 2.86
N GLY A 246 9.69 16.72 1.57
CA GLY A 246 10.82 16.66 0.63
C GLY A 246 11.56 17.98 0.41
N ASN A 247 10.99 19.12 0.84
CA ASN A 247 11.61 20.44 0.75
C ASN A 247 12.34 20.83 2.05
N THR A 248 12.14 20.08 3.13
CA THR A 248 12.79 20.32 4.41
C THR A 248 14.30 20.15 4.27
N PRO A 249 15.12 21.18 4.59
CA PRO A 249 16.57 21.09 4.47
C PRO A 249 17.14 19.93 5.29
N ALA A 250 18.19 19.27 4.76
CA ALA A 250 18.76 18.08 5.41
C ALA A 250 19.20 18.34 6.86
N THR A 251 19.81 19.49 7.14
CA THR A 251 20.24 19.88 8.49
C THR A 251 19.06 20.01 9.46
N VAL A 252 17.96 20.62 9.00
CA VAL A 252 16.73 20.77 9.79
C VAL A 252 16.07 19.41 10.01
N ARG A 253 16.00 18.58 8.97
CA ARG A 253 15.47 17.22 9.07
C ARG A 253 16.26 16.39 10.09
N ASP A 254 17.58 16.46 10.06
CA ASP A 254 18.46 15.70 10.96
C ASP A 254 18.30 16.17 12.42
N ASP A 255 18.15 17.49 12.66
CA ASP A 255 17.82 18.06 13.96
C ASP A 255 16.45 17.59 14.49
N LEU A 256 15.41 17.63 13.66
CA LEU A 256 14.07 17.15 14.03
C LEU A 256 14.06 15.65 14.35
N VAL A 257 14.82 14.86 13.59
CA VAL A 257 15.01 13.42 13.85
C VAL A 257 15.76 13.21 15.16
N ALA A 258 16.77 14.04 15.49
CA ALA A 258 17.48 13.97 16.76
C ALA A 258 16.57 14.32 17.95
N LYS A 259 15.80 15.40 17.86
CA LYS A 259 14.78 15.79 18.86
C LYS A 259 13.73 14.70 19.07
N PHE A 260 13.31 14.05 17.99
CA PHE A 260 12.43 12.89 18.08
C PHE A 260 13.12 11.71 18.77
N ARG A 261 14.39 11.41 18.49
CA ARG A 261 15.11 10.35 19.21
C ARG A 261 15.21 10.65 20.71
N ASN A 262 15.43 11.91 21.08
CA ASN A 262 15.57 12.35 22.47
C ASN A 262 14.25 12.54 23.22
N GLN A 263 13.10 12.26 22.59
CA GLN A 263 11.77 12.48 23.17
C GLN A 263 11.41 13.94 23.46
N GLU A 264 12.20 14.89 22.94
CA GLU A 264 11.86 16.32 22.94
C GLU A 264 10.70 16.60 21.97
N LEU A 265 10.60 15.79 20.91
CA LEU A 265 9.53 15.81 19.92
C LEU A 265 8.68 14.53 19.99
N MET A 266 7.39 14.66 20.25
CA MET A 266 6.49 13.49 20.38
C MET A 266 5.90 13.04 19.05
N ILE A 267 5.63 13.97 18.12
CA ILE A 267 4.92 13.69 16.87
C ILE A 267 5.76 14.16 15.67
N LEU A 268 6.05 13.25 14.75
CA LEU A 268 6.59 13.57 13.42
C LEU A 268 5.50 13.39 12.37
N VAL A 269 5.03 14.50 11.79
CA VAL A 269 4.07 14.49 10.69
C VAL A 269 4.84 14.56 9.38
N ASN A 270 4.46 13.76 8.39
CA ASN A 270 5.21 13.70 7.13
C ASN A 270 4.31 13.48 5.91
N VAL A 271 4.87 13.83 4.75
CA VAL A 271 4.29 13.59 3.44
C VAL A 271 5.32 12.93 2.55
N ASN A 272 5.07 11.69 2.14
CA ASN A 272 5.96 10.92 1.25
C ASN A 272 7.42 10.74 1.76
N LEU A 273 7.66 11.10 3.03
CA LEU A 273 8.92 10.92 3.75
C LEU A 273 8.81 9.79 4.77
N PHE A 274 9.94 9.34 5.31
CA PHE A 274 9.99 8.26 6.31
C PHE A 274 9.27 6.96 5.91
N THR A 275 9.06 6.75 4.61
CA THR A 275 8.58 5.48 4.07
C THR A 275 9.73 4.47 4.10
N GLU A 276 10.98 4.94 3.91
CA GLU A 276 12.23 4.16 3.92
C GLU A 276 13.43 5.03 4.35
N GLY A 277 14.50 4.43 4.88
CA GLY A 277 15.82 5.08 5.03
C GLY A 277 16.08 5.98 6.23
N VAL A 278 15.09 6.27 7.07
CA VAL A 278 15.31 6.99 8.34
C VAL A 278 15.08 6.05 9.51
N ASP A 279 16.13 5.86 10.29
CA ASP A 279 16.08 5.07 11.51
C ASP A 279 15.46 5.92 12.64
N LEU A 280 14.19 5.66 12.91
CA LEU A 280 13.43 6.22 14.02
C LEU A 280 13.18 5.09 15.04
N PRO A 281 14.15 4.80 15.92
CA PRO A 281 14.06 3.66 16.84
C PRO A 281 12.95 3.84 17.88
N ASN A 282 12.47 5.07 18.10
CA ASN A 282 11.54 5.38 19.17
C ASN A 282 10.06 5.47 18.78
N VAL A 283 9.69 5.04 17.57
CA VAL A 283 8.28 5.09 17.12
C VAL A 283 7.44 4.00 17.79
N ASP A 284 6.50 4.39 18.64
CA ASP A 284 5.54 3.49 19.30
C ASP A 284 4.15 3.49 18.65
N CYS A 285 3.83 4.58 17.95
CA CYS A 285 2.55 4.75 17.29
C CYS A 285 2.73 5.17 15.83
N VAL A 286 1.90 4.64 14.94
CA VAL A 286 1.74 5.15 13.58
C VAL A 286 0.32 5.63 13.40
N ILE A 287 0.16 6.82 12.83
CA ILE A 287 -1.15 7.37 12.45
C ILE A 287 -1.18 7.49 10.93
N MET A 288 -2.05 6.74 10.27
CA MET A 288 -2.27 6.81 8.83
C MET A 288 -3.46 7.73 8.57
N ALA A 289 -3.18 8.91 8.02
CA ALA A 289 -4.17 9.87 7.53
C ALA A 289 -4.16 9.96 6.00
N ARG A 290 -3.51 9.01 5.33
CA ARG A 290 -3.35 8.94 3.87
C ARG A 290 -3.94 7.64 3.33
N PRO A 291 -4.98 7.71 2.48
CA PRO A 291 -5.44 6.53 1.75
C PRO A 291 -4.38 6.12 0.71
N THR A 292 -4.15 4.81 0.55
CA THR A 292 -3.19 4.28 -0.42
C THR A 292 -3.77 3.09 -1.19
N GLN A 293 -3.40 2.97 -2.47
CA GLN A 293 -3.63 1.79 -3.30
C GLN A 293 -2.38 0.89 -3.39
N SER A 294 -1.25 1.34 -2.83
CA SER A 294 0.00 0.58 -2.78
C SER A 294 0.11 -0.21 -1.48
N LEU A 295 0.14 -1.54 -1.62
CA LEU A 295 0.44 -2.46 -0.52
C LEU A 295 1.84 -2.23 0.05
N ALA A 296 2.81 -1.86 -0.79
CA ALA A 296 4.17 -1.52 -0.38
C ALA A 296 4.17 -0.38 0.64
N LEU A 297 3.54 0.75 0.27
CA LEU A 297 3.42 1.91 1.14
C LEU A 297 2.64 1.59 2.41
N TYR A 298 1.54 0.84 2.30
CA TYR A 298 0.76 0.43 3.47
C TYR A 298 1.60 -0.35 4.49
N LEU A 299 2.36 -1.36 4.05
CA LEU A 299 3.22 -2.14 4.94
C LEU A 299 4.39 -1.30 5.48
N GLN A 300 4.98 -0.41 4.67
CA GLN A 300 6.02 0.50 5.13
C GLN A 300 5.54 1.44 6.24
N PHE A 301 4.33 1.98 6.12
CA PHE A 301 3.73 2.87 7.14
C PHE A 301 3.40 2.08 8.41
N SER A 302 2.52 1.10 8.27
CA SER A 302 1.97 0.34 9.39
C SER A 302 3.04 -0.36 10.21
N MET A 303 4.11 -0.84 9.55
CA MET A 303 5.17 -1.57 10.25
C MET A 303 6.23 -0.67 10.90
N ARG A 304 6.22 0.66 10.66
CA ARG A 304 7.25 1.60 11.18
C ARG A 304 7.38 1.54 12.70
N CYS A 305 6.27 1.37 13.42
CA CYS A 305 6.23 1.30 14.88
C CYS A 305 6.59 -0.08 15.46
N LEU A 306 6.87 -1.10 14.65
CA LEU A 306 7.03 -2.49 15.11
C LEU A 306 8.45 -2.83 15.59
N ASN A 307 9.27 -1.84 15.97
CA ASN A 307 10.60 -2.12 16.52
C ASN A 307 10.48 -2.92 17.81
N PRO A 308 11.16 -4.08 17.90
CA PRO A 308 11.07 -4.90 19.10
C PRO A 308 11.70 -4.13 20.26
N ARG A 309 10.95 -4.02 21.35
CA ARG A 309 11.39 -3.55 22.66
C ARG A 309 10.68 -4.35 23.73
N GLU A 310 11.38 -4.63 24.81
CA GLU A 310 10.80 -5.36 25.93
C GLU A 310 9.55 -4.65 26.46
N GLY A 311 8.48 -5.42 26.70
CA GLY A 311 7.19 -4.89 27.15
C GLY A 311 6.40 -4.03 26.14
N LYS A 312 6.94 -3.77 24.95
CA LYS A 312 6.28 -2.89 23.98
C LYS A 312 5.13 -3.58 23.26
N THR A 313 3.99 -2.88 23.20
CA THR A 313 2.93 -3.11 22.20
C THR A 313 2.77 -1.84 21.37
N ALA A 314 2.97 -1.95 20.07
CA ALA A 314 2.84 -0.83 19.14
C ALA A 314 1.37 -0.52 18.85
N ILE A 315 1.08 0.73 18.49
CA ILE A 315 -0.28 1.19 18.17
C ILE A 315 -0.32 1.65 16.71
N ILE A 316 -1.26 1.12 15.94
CA ILE A 316 -1.51 1.56 14.56
C ILE A 316 -2.90 2.18 14.53
N ILE A 317 -2.98 3.45 14.16
CA ILE A 317 -4.21 4.23 14.03
C ILE A 317 -4.43 4.50 12.55
N ASP A 318 -5.46 3.90 11.96
CA ASP A 318 -5.80 3.99 10.54
C ASP A 318 -7.09 4.79 10.36
N HIS A 319 -6.96 6.09 10.12
CA HIS A 319 -8.13 6.96 9.96
C HIS A 319 -8.80 6.83 8.59
N VAL A 320 -8.19 6.10 7.66
CA VAL A 320 -8.63 6.00 6.25
C VAL A 320 -9.01 4.57 5.86
N ASP A 321 -8.95 3.64 6.82
CA ASP A 321 -9.26 2.23 6.66
C ASP A 321 -8.52 1.53 5.52
N ASN A 322 -7.23 1.82 5.36
CA ASN A 322 -6.36 1.09 4.43
C ASN A 322 -6.43 -0.43 4.64
N PHE A 323 -6.68 -0.88 5.87
CA PHE A 323 -6.85 -2.29 6.21
C PHE A 323 -8.01 -2.99 5.46
N LEU A 324 -9.02 -2.26 4.99
CA LEU A 324 -10.10 -2.90 4.23
C LEU A 324 -9.63 -3.39 2.86
N THR A 325 -8.73 -2.63 2.25
CA THR A 325 -8.08 -3.02 0.99
C THR A 325 -7.06 -4.12 1.24
N PHE A 326 -6.14 -3.93 2.20
CA PHE A 326 -4.93 -4.77 2.31
C PHE A 326 -4.97 -5.84 3.40
N GLY A 327 -5.95 -5.78 4.29
CA GLY A 327 -5.98 -6.55 5.54
C GLY A 327 -5.01 -5.97 6.56
N LEU A 328 -4.89 -6.65 7.69
CA LEU A 328 -3.90 -6.31 8.70
C LEU A 328 -2.48 -6.64 8.21
N PRO A 329 -1.44 -5.99 8.76
CA PRO A 329 -0.06 -6.30 8.42
C PRO A 329 0.27 -7.78 8.61
N ILE A 330 -0.24 -8.40 9.68
CA ILE A 330 0.04 -9.81 10.05
C ILE A 330 -0.59 -10.85 9.13
N ASN A 331 -1.56 -10.48 8.28
CA ASN A 331 -2.19 -11.43 7.38
C ASN A 331 -1.16 -12.07 6.44
N ASP A 332 -1.20 -13.40 6.33
CA ASP A 332 -0.38 -14.10 5.37
C ASP A 332 -0.80 -13.74 3.93
N ARG A 333 0.20 -13.75 3.06
CA ARG A 333 0.06 -13.37 1.65
C ARG A 333 0.80 -14.40 0.83
N ASP A 334 0.13 -14.96 -0.17
CA ASP A 334 0.77 -15.85 -1.13
C ASP A 334 1.56 -15.03 -2.15
N TRP A 335 2.81 -14.76 -1.81
CA TRP A 335 3.68 -13.98 -2.69
C TRP A 335 4.03 -14.73 -3.98
N LYS A 336 3.94 -16.06 -4.01
CA LYS A 336 4.23 -16.84 -5.22
C LYS A 336 3.13 -16.64 -6.25
N GLU A 337 1.87 -16.67 -5.84
CA GLU A 337 0.75 -16.35 -6.75
C GLU A 337 0.76 -14.84 -7.12
N ALA A 338 1.11 -13.98 -6.17
CA ALA A 338 0.96 -12.54 -6.35
C ALA A 338 1.93 -11.90 -7.36
N ILE A 339 3.02 -12.60 -7.73
CA ILE A 339 3.96 -12.14 -8.75
C ILE A 339 3.65 -12.65 -10.16
N VAL A 340 2.63 -13.49 -10.32
CA VAL A 340 2.26 -14.04 -11.63
C VAL A 340 1.40 -13.01 -12.36
N THR A 341 1.85 -12.60 -13.54
CA THR A 341 1.06 -11.80 -14.47
C THR A 341 -0.14 -12.64 -14.90
N LYS A 342 -1.34 -12.28 -14.46
CA LYS A 342 -2.56 -13.01 -14.83
C LYS A 342 -2.85 -12.71 -16.30
N ASP A 343 -3.12 -13.75 -17.09
CA ASP A 343 -3.60 -13.58 -18.46
C ASP A 343 -4.75 -12.58 -18.49
N LYS A 344 -4.79 -11.76 -19.55
CA LYS A 344 -6.01 -11.04 -19.89
C LYS A 344 -7.12 -12.07 -19.98
N ARG A 345 -7.92 -12.23 -18.92
CA ARG A 345 -9.34 -12.48 -19.13
C ARG A 345 -9.71 -11.45 -20.17
N THR A 346 -10.27 -11.90 -21.28
CA THR A 346 -10.98 -11.04 -22.21
C THR A 346 -12.01 -10.30 -21.36
N SER A 347 -11.57 -9.18 -20.80
CA SER A 347 -12.44 -8.15 -20.33
C SER A 347 -13.29 -7.91 -21.56
N LYS A 348 -14.60 -8.18 -21.44
CA LYS A 348 -15.57 -7.51 -22.30
C LYS A 348 -15.03 -6.09 -22.49
N PRO A 349 -14.99 -5.57 -23.74
CA PRO A 349 -14.55 -4.21 -23.98
C PRO A 349 -15.13 -3.36 -22.87
N ALA A 350 -14.31 -2.54 -22.21
CA ALA A 350 -14.82 -1.57 -21.26
C ALA A 350 -15.99 -0.92 -21.98
N GLY A 351 -17.22 -1.28 -21.57
CA GLY A 351 -18.40 -0.69 -22.15
C GLY A 351 -18.17 0.77 -21.91
N ASP A 352 -18.13 1.54 -22.99
CA ASP A 352 -17.96 2.99 -22.96
C ASP A 352 -18.69 3.46 -21.72
N ALA A 353 -17.94 4.01 -20.74
CA ALA A 353 -18.59 4.58 -19.58
C ALA A 353 -19.44 5.69 -20.20
N GLY A 354 -20.73 5.39 -20.38
CA GLY A 354 -21.63 6.20 -21.17
C GLY A 354 -21.51 7.66 -20.72
N PRO A 355 -21.73 8.61 -21.64
CA PRO A 355 -21.42 10.00 -21.35
C PRO A 355 -22.06 10.42 -20.02
N ALA A 356 -21.29 11.10 -19.17
CA ALA A 356 -21.70 11.36 -17.79
C ALA A 356 -23.04 12.11 -17.78
N ILE A 357 -24.10 11.49 -17.27
CA ILE A 357 -25.45 12.08 -17.24
C ILE A 357 -25.58 13.00 -16.02
N ALA A 358 -26.22 14.15 -16.20
CA ALA A 358 -26.65 15.07 -15.15
C ALA A 358 -28.17 15.26 -15.21
N GLN A 359 -28.79 15.58 -14.07
CA GLN A 359 -30.20 15.93 -13.97
C GLN A 359 -30.33 17.34 -13.40
N CYS A 360 -31.06 18.23 -14.07
CA CYS A 360 -31.34 19.56 -13.54
C CYS A 360 -32.27 19.47 -12.32
N GLN A 361 -32.01 20.24 -11.26
CA GLN A 361 -32.88 20.24 -10.07
C GLN A 361 -34.13 21.11 -10.24
N GLU A 362 -34.19 21.96 -11.26
CA GLU A 362 -35.33 22.86 -11.50
C GLU A 362 -36.28 22.28 -12.55
N CYS A 363 -35.78 21.87 -13.72
CA CYS A 363 -36.63 21.30 -14.77
C CYS A 363 -36.64 19.77 -14.79
N PHE A 364 -35.87 19.11 -13.93
CA PHE A 364 -35.74 17.64 -13.85
C PHE A 364 -35.25 16.94 -15.12
N GLY A 365 -34.91 17.70 -16.16
CA GLY A 365 -34.38 17.19 -17.42
C GLY A 365 -33.03 16.51 -17.23
N THR A 366 -32.87 15.34 -17.84
CA THR A 366 -31.62 14.55 -17.85
C THR A 366 -30.88 14.75 -19.16
N PHE A 367 -29.62 15.16 -19.10
CA PHE A 367 -28.78 15.49 -20.25
C PHE A 367 -27.35 14.99 -20.02
N TYR A 368 -26.53 14.94 -21.08
CA TYR A 368 -25.11 14.66 -20.90
C TYR A 368 -24.39 15.89 -20.38
N ARG A 369 -23.42 15.70 -19.48
CA ARG A 369 -22.60 16.79 -18.94
C ARG A 369 -21.87 17.58 -20.02
N SER A 370 -21.56 16.94 -21.16
CA SER A 370 -21.00 17.59 -22.35
C SER A 370 -21.91 18.66 -22.96
N ASP A 371 -23.21 18.57 -22.70
CA ASP A 371 -24.21 19.45 -23.29
C ASP A 371 -24.38 20.74 -22.46
N MET A 372 -23.75 20.81 -21.29
CA MET A 372 -23.74 22.02 -20.47
C MET A 372 -22.92 23.12 -21.13
N LYS A 373 -23.51 24.32 -21.24
CA LYS A 373 -22.79 25.54 -21.62
C LYS A 373 -22.73 26.46 -20.42
N ASP A 374 -21.53 26.97 -20.14
CA ASP A 374 -21.26 27.93 -19.07
C ASP A 374 -21.77 27.50 -17.67
N GLY A 375 -21.75 26.20 -17.40
CA GLY A 375 -22.21 25.66 -16.12
C GLY A 375 -23.73 25.56 -15.97
N CYS A 376 -24.51 25.78 -17.03
CA CYS A 376 -25.97 25.79 -16.99
C CYS A 376 -26.61 24.54 -17.61
N CYS A 377 -27.82 24.24 -17.15
CA CYS A 377 -28.70 23.22 -17.74
C CYS A 377 -29.02 23.57 -19.19
N PRO A 378 -28.82 22.66 -20.17
CA PRO A 378 -29.09 22.93 -21.58
C PRO A 378 -30.57 23.11 -21.91
N TYR A 379 -31.47 22.64 -21.05
CA TYR A 379 -32.92 22.69 -21.29
C TYR A 379 -33.59 23.94 -20.74
N CYS A 380 -33.18 24.41 -19.56
CA CYS A 380 -33.83 25.54 -18.89
C CYS A 380 -32.90 26.69 -18.53
N GLY A 381 -31.59 26.57 -18.80
CA GLY A 381 -30.61 27.60 -18.47
C GLY A 381 -30.27 27.72 -16.99
N HIS A 382 -30.83 26.86 -16.11
CA HIS A 382 -30.55 26.90 -14.68
C HIS A 382 -29.07 26.63 -14.38
N GLU A 383 -28.46 27.49 -13.56
CA GLU A 383 -27.07 27.35 -13.13
C GLU A 383 -26.89 26.07 -12.28
N MET A 384 -26.09 25.14 -12.77
CA MET A 384 -25.83 23.87 -12.10
C MET A 384 -24.73 24.04 -11.06
N LYS A 385 -25.07 24.65 -9.91
CA LYS A 385 -24.12 24.79 -8.80
C LYS A 385 -23.62 23.41 -8.35
N ALA A 386 -22.30 23.27 -8.21
CA ALA A 386 -21.72 22.09 -7.58
C ALA A 386 -22.30 22.00 -6.16
N GLU A 387 -23.03 20.92 -5.85
CA GLU A 387 -23.51 20.68 -4.49
C GLU A 387 -22.30 20.58 -3.55
N ASN A 388 -21.95 21.68 -2.88
CA ASN A 388 -21.24 21.63 -1.62
C ASN A 388 -22.23 21.06 -0.61
N LYS A 389 -22.32 19.73 -0.56
CA LYS A 389 -23.09 19.06 0.49
C LYS A 389 -22.44 19.40 1.82
N ASP A 390 -23.13 20.13 2.66
CA ASP A 390 -22.76 20.27 4.05
C ASP A 390 -22.78 18.88 4.70
N TYR A 391 -21.58 18.34 4.87
CA TYR A 391 -21.38 17.07 5.53
C TYR A 391 -21.72 17.21 7.01
N LYS A 392 -22.83 16.61 7.46
CA LYS A 392 -23.05 16.36 8.90
C LYS A 392 -21.87 15.56 9.45
N VAL A 393 -21.17 16.14 10.43
CA VAL A 393 -20.09 15.52 11.20
C VAL A 393 -20.71 14.43 12.06
N VAL A 394 -20.39 13.17 11.79
CA VAL A 394 -20.67 12.07 12.71
C VAL A 394 -19.33 11.70 13.34
N ASN A 395 -19.17 12.04 14.62
CA ASN A 395 -18.00 11.65 15.39
C ASN A 395 -18.09 10.15 15.70
N VAL A 396 -17.32 9.34 14.99
CA VAL A 396 -17.19 7.90 15.29
C VAL A 396 -15.78 7.66 15.84
N ASP A 397 -15.71 7.09 17.05
CA ASP A 397 -14.45 6.71 17.67
C ASP A 397 -13.89 5.44 16.99
N LEU A 398 -12.55 5.35 16.89
CA LEU A 398 -11.90 4.19 16.26
C LEU A 398 -12.06 2.94 17.14
N GLN A 399 -12.17 1.80 16.50
CA GLN A 399 -12.33 0.50 17.16
C GLN A 399 -11.12 -0.37 16.87
N GLU A 400 -10.78 -1.24 17.83
CA GLU A 400 -9.71 -2.21 17.63
C GLU A 400 -10.17 -3.24 16.59
N ILE A 401 -9.41 -3.38 15.51
CA ILE A 401 -9.71 -4.31 14.42
C ILE A 401 -9.05 -5.64 14.72
N LYS A 402 -9.86 -6.66 15.03
CA LYS A 402 -9.36 -8.03 15.21
C LYS A 402 -9.40 -8.78 13.88
N ASN A 403 -8.44 -9.69 13.68
CA ASN A 403 -8.35 -10.46 12.44
C ASN A 403 -9.62 -11.29 12.16
N ALA A 404 -10.27 -11.85 13.20
CA ALA A 404 -11.50 -12.61 13.05
C ALA A 404 -12.68 -11.77 12.52
N GLU A 405 -12.81 -10.53 13.00
CA GLU A 405 -13.85 -9.58 12.56
C GLU A 405 -13.61 -9.15 11.11
N LEU A 406 -12.35 -8.96 10.72
CA LEU A 406 -11.96 -8.67 9.35
C LEU A 406 -12.36 -9.79 8.38
N VAL A 407 -12.10 -11.05 8.74
CA VAL A 407 -12.46 -12.21 7.92
C VAL A 407 -13.97 -12.27 7.72
N LYS A 408 -14.76 -12.00 8.76
CA LYS A 408 -16.22 -11.91 8.67
C LYS A 408 -16.67 -10.81 7.71
N HIS A 409 -16.19 -9.58 7.90
CA HIS A 409 -16.52 -8.46 7.03
C HIS A 409 -16.15 -8.72 5.55
N ARG A 410 -15.00 -9.35 5.29
CA ARG A 410 -14.60 -9.73 3.91
C ARG A 410 -15.54 -10.77 3.30
N LYS A 411 -16.01 -11.75 4.08
CA LYS A 411 -17.03 -12.72 3.64
C LYS A 411 -18.34 -12.00 3.31
N ASP A 412 -18.77 -11.07 4.15
CA ASP A 412 -20.01 -10.31 3.96
C ASP A 412 -19.94 -9.42 2.71
N MET A 413 -18.81 -8.73 2.47
CA MET A 413 -18.58 -7.99 1.23
C MET A 413 -18.55 -8.89 0.00
N ALA A 414 -17.89 -10.05 0.06
CA ALA A 414 -17.87 -10.99 -1.06
C ALA A 414 -19.28 -11.49 -1.40
N GLN A 415 -20.07 -11.82 -0.38
CA GLN A 415 -21.49 -12.17 -0.54
C GLN A 415 -22.29 -11.03 -1.17
N LYS A 416 -22.07 -9.78 -0.73
CA LYS A 416 -22.73 -8.61 -1.30
C LYS A 416 -22.34 -8.38 -2.76
N ILE A 417 -21.07 -8.52 -3.13
CA ILE A 417 -20.61 -8.41 -4.53
C ILE A 417 -21.24 -9.51 -5.40
N ILE A 418 -21.27 -10.75 -4.90
CA ILE A 418 -21.94 -11.86 -5.59
C ILE A 418 -23.42 -11.54 -5.78
N GLN A 419 -24.08 -11.04 -4.73
CA GLN A 419 -25.48 -10.63 -4.79
C GLN A 419 -25.69 -9.50 -5.80
N ASP A 420 -24.89 -8.44 -5.76
CA ASP A 420 -25.01 -7.27 -6.65
C ASP A 420 -24.77 -7.68 -8.12
N ASN A 421 -23.77 -8.53 -8.39
CA ASN A 421 -23.53 -9.09 -9.71
C ASN A 421 -24.70 -9.96 -10.18
N LEU A 422 -25.26 -10.78 -9.29
CA LEU A 422 -26.44 -11.59 -9.58
C LEU A 422 -27.63 -10.69 -9.92
N MET A 423 -27.89 -9.65 -9.13
CA MET A 423 -28.97 -8.69 -9.36
C MET A 423 -28.78 -7.92 -10.68
N SER A 424 -27.56 -7.46 -10.99
CA SER A 424 -27.23 -6.77 -12.24
C SER A 424 -27.43 -7.66 -13.47
N ASN A 425 -27.00 -8.92 -13.39
CA ASN A 425 -27.20 -9.90 -14.46
C ASN A 425 -28.67 -10.23 -14.72
N ILE A 426 -29.55 -9.99 -13.75
CA ILE A 426 -30.97 -10.34 -13.79
C ILE A 426 -31.85 -9.14 -14.15
N ALA A 427 -31.40 -7.91 -13.89
CA ALA A 427 -32.18 -6.69 -14.07
C ALA A 427 -32.74 -6.49 -15.49
N GLY A 428 -32.06 -7.01 -16.53
CA GLY A 428 -32.52 -6.96 -17.92
C GLY A 428 -33.12 -8.27 -18.44
N LYS A 429 -33.24 -9.31 -17.61
CA LYS A 429 -33.75 -10.63 -18.03
C LYS A 429 -35.25 -10.72 -17.77
N SER A 430 -35.98 -11.35 -18.68
CA SER A 430 -37.34 -11.80 -18.40
C SER A 430 -37.31 -13.10 -17.57
N PRO A 431 -38.41 -13.49 -16.89
CA PRO A 431 -38.53 -14.79 -16.23
C PRO A 431 -38.21 -15.95 -17.20
N GLY A 432 -38.50 -15.70 -18.50
CA GLY A 432 -38.10 -16.46 -19.68
C GLY A 432 -36.65 -16.95 -19.68
N GLN A 433 -35.73 -16.11 -19.23
CA GLN A 433 -34.29 -16.24 -19.43
C GLN A 433 -33.55 -16.72 -18.17
N LEU A 434 -34.26 -16.94 -17.06
CA LEU A 434 -33.70 -17.40 -15.79
C LEU A 434 -33.57 -18.93 -15.78
N ARG A 435 -32.41 -19.46 -15.38
CA ARG A 435 -32.10 -20.90 -15.45
C ARG A 435 -31.90 -21.53 -14.08
N THR A 436 -31.46 -20.76 -13.09
CA THR A 436 -31.15 -21.28 -11.75
C THR A 436 -32.14 -20.77 -10.71
N LEU A 437 -32.34 -21.55 -9.62
CA LEU A 437 -33.20 -21.12 -8.51
C LEU A 437 -32.72 -19.79 -7.90
N GLN A 438 -31.41 -19.57 -7.82
CA GLN A 438 -30.83 -18.30 -7.35
C GLN A 438 -31.20 -17.11 -8.26
N GLU A 439 -31.23 -17.30 -9.58
CA GLU A 439 -31.70 -16.27 -10.50
C GLU A 439 -33.19 -15.96 -10.30
N PHE A 440 -34.03 -16.98 -10.12
CA PHE A 440 -35.45 -16.77 -9.81
C PHE A 440 -35.67 -16.08 -8.46
N GLN A 441 -34.88 -16.40 -7.45
CA GLN A 441 -34.95 -15.76 -6.13
C GLN A 441 -34.51 -14.29 -6.18
N ALA A 442 -33.43 -13.99 -6.90
CA ALA A 442 -32.97 -12.63 -7.10
C ALA A 442 -33.95 -11.79 -7.95
N TYR A 443 -34.54 -12.38 -9.01
CA TYR A 443 -35.61 -11.75 -9.78
C TYR A 443 -36.86 -11.50 -8.94
N ALA A 444 -37.26 -12.47 -8.11
CA ALA A 444 -38.38 -12.32 -7.19
C ALA A 444 -38.17 -11.15 -6.24
N LYS A 445 -36.96 -11.03 -5.67
CA LYS A 445 -36.58 -9.94 -4.78
C LYS A 445 -36.55 -8.58 -5.50
N LEU A 446 -36.02 -8.52 -6.72
CA LEU A 446 -35.95 -7.29 -7.52
C LEU A 446 -37.34 -6.73 -7.86
N HIS A 447 -38.28 -7.62 -8.20
CA HIS A 447 -39.62 -7.25 -8.65
C HIS A 447 -40.70 -7.37 -7.55
N GLY A 448 -40.31 -7.57 -6.30
CA GLY A 448 -41.24 -7.59 -5.15
C GLY A 448 -42.18 -8.80 -5.10
N PHE A 449 -41.83 -9.92 -5.73
CA PHE A 449 -42.63 -11.14 -5.70
C PHE A 449 -42.50 -11.89 -4.37
N LYS A 450 -43.56 -12.64 -4.01
CA LYS A 450 -43.60 -13.46 -2.79
C LYS A 450 -42.49 -14.54 -2.81
N PRO A 451 -41.93 -14.93 -1.65
CA PRO A 451 -40.83 -15.90 -1.57
C PRO A 451 -41.08 -17.23 -2.31
N GLY A 452 -42.34 -17.69 -2.33
CA GLY A 452 -42.74 -18.93 -3.02
C GLY A 452 -42.78 -18.84 -4.55
N TRP A 453 -42.79 -17.64 -5.13
CA TRP A 453 -42.87 -17.43 -6.59
C TRP A 453 -41.64 -18.01 -7.29
N ALA A 454 -40.45 -17.78 -6.75
CA ALA A 454 -39.19 -18.25 -7.33
C ALA A 454 -39.16 -19.78 -7.43
N TRP A 455 -39.61 -20.46 -6.38
CA TRP A 455 -39.64 -21.91 -6.33
C TRP A 455 -40.71 -22.50 -7.26
N TYR A 456 -41.88 -21.88 -7.33
CA TYR A 456 -42.96 -22.26 -8.24
C TYR A 456 -42.53 -22.14 -9.71
N GLN A 457 -41.94 -21.01 -10.10
CA GLN A 457 -41.46 -20.78 -11.47
C GLN A 457 -40.31 -21.73 -11.85
N TYR A 458 -39.36 -21.95 -10.95
CA TYR A 458 -38.25 -22.88 -11.18
C TYR A 458 -38.73 -24.33 -11.32
N LYS A 459 -39.69 -24.77 -10.50
CA LYS A 459 -40.22 -26.14 -10.55
C LYS A 459 -41.06 -26.41 -11.79
N ASN A 460 -41.89 -25.45 -12.21
CA ASN A 460 -42.71 -25.60 -13.43
C ASN A 460 -41.85 -25.69 -14.70
N ARG A 461 -40.66 -25.07 -14.72
CA ARG A 461 -39.72 -25.18 -15.83
C ARG A 461 -38.97 -26.50 -15.94
N ARG A 462 -38.89 -27.31 -14.87
CA ARG A 462 -38.28 -28.65 -14.93
C ARG A 462 -39.26 -29.75 -15.34
N LYS A 463 -40.55 -29.40 -15.52
CA LYS A 463 -41.61 -30.33 -15.95
C LYS A 463 -41.81 -30.35 -17.48
N HIS A 464 -41.11 -29.47 -18.19
CA HIS A 464 -40.91 -29.46 -19.64
C HIS A 464 -39.41 -29.55 -19.89
#